data_AF-A0A077XLG4-F1
#
_entry.id   AF-A0A077XLG4-F1
#
_cell.length_a   1.000
_cell.length_b   1.000
_cell.length_c   1.000
_cell.angle_alpha   90.00
_cell.angle_beta   90.00
_cell.angle_gamma   90.00
#
_symmetry.space_group_name_H-M   'P 1'
#
loop_
_entity.id
_entity.type
_entity.pdbx_description
1 polymer ?
#
loop_
_entity_poly.entity_id
_entity_poly.type
_entity_poly.pdbx_seq_one_letter_code
_entity_poly.pdbx_strand_id
1 'polypeptide(L)' 'MKITDLHGCRIEIPDLNEAIRIAEECTEYQHEDKSFSEFDKRLKVYWSDLYEKLTAIREQVNNP' A
#
# COMPACT_ATOMS: atom_id res chain seq x y z
N MET A 1 14.09 -2.42 4.28
CA MET A 1 13.72 -3.78 3.80
C MET A 1 13.21 -3.72 2.36
N LYS A 2 12.89 -4.86 1.71
CA LYS A 2 12.34 -4.88 0.33
C LYS A 2 11.08 -5.72 0.23
N ILE A 3 10.09 -5.23 -0.52
CA ILE A 3 8.86 -5.96 -0.84
C ILE A 3 8.65 -6.00 -2.35
N THR A 4 7.79 -6.90 -2.82
CA THR A 4 7.35 -6.95 -4.23
C THR A 4 5.89 -6.53 -4.28
N ASP A 5 5.60 -5.48 -5.04
CA ASP A 5 4.23 -4.97 -5.19
C ASP A 5 3.37 -5.87 -6.10
N LEU A 6 2.11 -5.49 -6.26
CA LEU A 6 1.15 -6.21 -7.09
C LEU A 6 1.57 -6.36 -8.57
N HIS A 7 2.48 -5.51 -9.06
CA HIS A 7 2.97 -5.50 -10.44
C HIS A 7 4.32 -6.21 -10.61
N GLY A 8 4.84 -6.83 -9.55
CA GLY A 8 6.13 -7.50 -9.59
C GLY A 8 7.33 -6.56 -9.42
N CYS A 9 7.09 -5.28 -9.10
CA CYS A 9 8.14 -4.31 -8.87
C CYS A 9 8.69 -4.45 -7.45
N ARG A 10 10.02 -4.45 -7.33
CA ARG A 10 10.68 -4.43 -6.02
C ARG A 10 10.75 -3.02 -5.48
N ILE A 11 10.19 -2.79 -4.30
CA ILE A 11 10.19 -1.51 -3.61
C ILE A 11 11.11 -1.60 -2.39
N GLU A 12 11.97 -0.59 -2.23
CA GLU A 12 12.77 -0.42 -1.04
C GLU A 12 11.99 0.38 0.00
N ILE A 13 11.86 -0.19 1.20
CA ILE A 13 11.12 0.38 2.33
C ILE A 13 12.14 0.79 3.41
N PRO A 14 12.52 2.08 3.49
CA PRO A 14 13.48 2.55 4.48
C PRO A 14 12.86 2.65 5.88
N ASP A 15 11.56 2.99 5.97
CA ASP A 15 10.79 3.07 7.20
C ASP A 15 9.47 2.32 7.02
N LEU A 16 9.27 1.26 7.80
CA LEU A 16 8.08 0.41 7.71
C LEU A 16 6.83 1.11 8.24
N ASN A 17 6.94 1.89 9.32
CA ASN A 17 5.79 2.54 9.92
C ASN A 17 5.29 3.67 9.03
N GLU A 18 6.20 4.44 8.44
CA GLU A 18 5.85 5.50 7.50
C GLU A 18 5.23 4.92 6.22
N ALA A 19 5.76 3.81 5.71
CA ALA A 19 5.18 3.15 4.54
C ALA A 19 3.76 2.63 4.78
N ILE A 20 3.49 2.06 5.97
CA ILE A 20 2.14 1.62 6.36
C ILE A 20 1.17 2.80 6.39
N ARG A 21 1.58 3.92 7.02
CA ARG A 21 0.77 5.14 7.12
C ARG A 21 0.40 5.69 5.75
N ILE A 22 1.38 5.82 4.85
CA ILE A 22 1.17 6.30 3.47
C ILE A 22 0.21 5.36 2.72
N ALA A 23 0.40 4.05 2.83
CA ALA A 23 -0.44 3.08 2.14
C ALA A 23 -1.89 3.15 2.61
N GLU A 24 -2.12 3.25 3.93
CA GLU A 24 -3.45 3.41 4.54
C GLU A 24 -4.14 4.67 4.02
N GLU A 25 -3.48 5.84 4.14
CA GLU A 25 -4.02 7.12 3.66
C GLU A 25 -4.40 7.04 2.17
N CYS A 26 -3.55 6.42 1.35
CA CYS A 26 -3.76 6.25 -0.09
C CYS A 26 -4.93 5.31 -0.46
N THR A 27 -5.43 4.47 0.45
CA THR A 27 -6.64 3.65 0.19
C THR A 27 -7.94 4.46 0.21
N GLU A 28 -7.92 5.64 0.82
CA GLU A 28 -9.08 6.53 0.99
C GLU A 28 -9.13 7.65 -0.05
N TYR A 29 -8.01 7.95 -0.70
CA TYR A 29 -7.96 8.98 -1.74
C TYR A 29 -8.69 8.55 -3.01
N GLN A 30 -9.56 9.44 -3.49
CA GLN A 30 -10.29 9.33 -4.76
C GLN A 30 -10.46 10.71 -5.36
N HIS A 31 -10.57 10.78 -6.69
CA HIS A 31 -10.81 12.04 -7.37
C HIS A 31 -12.28 12.45 -7.23
N GLU A 32 -12.54 13.75 -7.13
CA GLU A 32 -13.92 14.27 -7.19
C GLU A 32 -14.55 14.08 -8.57
N ASP A 33 -13.72 14.17 -9.62
CA ASP A 33 -14.13 13.90 -10.99
C ASP A 33 -14.33 12.39 -11.19
N LYS A 34 -15.60 12.01 -11.37
CA LYS A 34 -16.03 10.62 -11.58
C LYS A 34 -15.49 9.98 -12.86
N SER A 35 -14.95 10.77 -13.79
CA SER A 35 -14.25 10.24 -14.97
C SER A 35 -13.06 9.35 -14.60
N PHE A 36 -12.50 9.52 -13.40
CA PHE A 36 -11.40 8.72 -12.85
C PHE A 36 -11.85 7.51 -12.03
N SER A 37 -13.15 7.24 -11.89
CA SER A 37 -13.65 6.18 -10.99
C SER A 37 -13.03 4.79 -11.21
N GLU A 38 -12.78 4.38 -12.46
CA GLU A 38 -12.11 3.10 -12.75
C GLU A 38 -10.62 3.12 -12.38
N PHE A 39 -9.98 4.28 -12.48
CA PHE A 39 -8.59 4.47 -12.05
C PHE A 39 -8.49 4.45 -10.52
N ASP A 40 -9.38 5.15 -9.83
CA ASP A 40 -9.45 5.17 -8.36
C ASP A 40 -9.68 3.78 -7.79
N LYS A 41 -10.55 2.97 -8.41
CA LYS A 41 -10.72 1.55 -8.03
C LYS A 41 -9.42 0.76 -8.12
N ARG A 42 -8.63 0.96 -9.18
CA ARG A 42 -7.34 0.26 -9.35
C ARG A 42 -6.30 0.73 -8.34
N LEU A 43 -6.22 2.04 -8.08
CA LEU A 43 -5.35 2.59 -7.04
C LEU A 43 -5.72 2.04 -5.67
N LYS A 44 -7.02 1.97 -5.34
CA LYS A 44 -7.48 1.41 -4.07
C LYS A 44 -7.03 -0.04 -3.90
N VAL A 45 -7.21 -0.88 -4.93
CA VAL A 45 -6.74 -2.27 -4.91
C VAL A 45 -5.22 -2.35 -4.70
N TYR A 46 -4.46 -1.51 -5.41
CA TYR A 46 -3.00 -1.45 -5.28
C TYR A 46 -2.55 -1.06 -3.86
N TRP A 47 -3.12 0.01 -3.31
CA TRP A 47 -2.76 0.51 -1.99
C TRP A 47 -3.20 -0.42 -0.86
N SER A 48 -4.37 -1.06 -0.99
CA SER A 48 -4.82 -2.08 -0.04
C SER A 48 -3.86 -3.28 0.00
N ASP A 49 -3.43 -3.79 -1.15
CA ASP A 49 -2.44 -4.89 -1.22
C ASP A 49 -1.11 -4.51 -0.55
N LEU A 50 -0.61 -3.28 -0.80
CA LEU A 50 0.60 -2.78 -0.13
C LEU A 50 0.42 -2.67 1.39
N TYR A 51 -0.69 -2.09 1.84
CA TYR A 51 -0.98 -1.92 3.26
C TYR A 51 -1.03 -3.26 4.01
N GLU A 52 -1.71 -4.26 3.43
CA GLU A 52 -1.80 -5.62 4.00
C GLU A 52 -0.42 -6.27 4.10
N LYS A 53 0.38 -6.22 3.03
CA LYS A 53 1.74 -6.78 3.00
C LYS A 53 2.64 -6.13 4.05
N LEU A 54 2.64 -4.80 4.13
CA LEU A 54 3.46 -4.06 5.09
C LEU A 54 3.01 -4.34 6.53
N THR A 55 1.71 -4.45 6.78
CA THR A 55 1.17 -4.78 8.11
C THR A 55 1.55 -6.20 8.54
N ALA A 56 1.44 -7.19 7.64
CA ALA A 56 1.86 -8.57 7.92
C ALA A 56 3.36 -8.66 8.27
N ILE A 57 4.20 -7.88 7.59
CA ILE A 57 5.61 -7.75 7.92
C ILE A 57 5.79 -7.17 9.34
N ARG A 58 5.08 -6.10 9.68
CA ARG A 58 5.16 -5.48 11.01
C ARG A 58 4.77 -6.47 12.10
N GLU A 59 3.75 -7.29 11.89
CA GLU A 59 3.35 -8.36 12.80
C GLU A 59 4.46 -9.40 12.98
N GLN A 60 5.10 -9.83 11.90
CA GLN A 60 6.23 -10.76 11.96
C GLN A 60 7.45 -10.18 12.71
N VAL A 61 7.72 -8.89 12.54
CA VAL A 61 8.83 -8.21 13.25
C VAL A 61 8.52 -8.06 14.74
N ASN A 62 7.27 -7.78 15.10
CA ASN A 62 6.85 -7.57 16.49
C ASN A 62 6.59 -8.87 17.25
N ASN A 63 6.39 -9.99 16.55
CA ASN A 63 6.13 -11.30 17.14
C ASN A 63 7.12 -12.33 16.56
N PRO A 64 8.40 -12.28 17.01
CA PRO A 64 9.51 -13.03 16.40
C PRO A 64 9.44 -14.54 16.63
#